data_AF-A0A258JQK0-F1
#
_entry.id   AF-A0A258JQK0-F1
#
_cell.length_a   1.000
_cell.length_b   1.000
_cell.length_c   1.000
_cell.angle_alpha   90.00
_cell.angle_beta   90.00
_cell.angle_gamma   90.00
#
_symmetry.space_group_name_H-M   'P 1'
#
loop_
_entity.id
_entity.type
_entity.pdbx_description
1 polymer ?
#
loop_
_entity_poly.entity_id
_entity_poly.type
_entity_poly.pdbx_seq_one_letter_code
_entity_poly.pdbx_strand_id
1 'polypeptide(L)'
;MHGAKPRKAAGVAGKVEGLADLPEPAHPEIHGTYGVIVTGVGGTGIVTIGAILGMAAHLEGKACGMIDMAGLAQKGGAVYSHIRLANKPEDITAIRVPARGADLVLGGDLVVAGTKKVLTAVKPGASLVVVNTHEVLPGDFTRNADFSLPTERLKRTISASVGAENTHFIEATRLATALFGSSLPQNIFLVGYAYQLGGLPLSAEAILKAIELNGEAVAMNQSAFQWGRRAAADPAALAAMVGPQQASSDARRLSESLEEIIARRIASLTAYQNAAYGARYGELVARVQQAEAAKAPGRSGLTEAVAKNLFKLMAYKDEYEVARLFADGAFQAQVNAAFEGDLKFEFHLAPPLFAKVDPATGEARKMRFGPWMMKGFSTLAKLKGLRGTPFDVFGYTAERRTERRLIADYEALLDTLLAGLTRDSHATAVALASIPEKIRGYGHVKARHLAA
;
A
#
# COMPACT_ATOMS: atom_id res chain seq x y z
N MET A 1 21.22 -2.65 7.97
CA MET A 1 21.91 -1.69 7.09
C MET A 1 22.32 -0.52 7.96
N HIS A 2 23.60 -0.16 7.93
CA HIS A 2 24.18 0.91 8.72
C HIS A 2 24.62 2.06 7.79
N GLY A 3 24.66 3.29 8.31
CA GLY A 3 25.12 4.47 7.56
C GLY A 3 24.14 5.01 6.51
N ALA A 4 22.98 4.37 6.35
CA ALA A 4 21.97 4.75 5.39
C ALA A 4 21.11 5.92 5.90
N LYS A 5 20.90 6.90 5.02
CA LYS A 5 19.88 7.93 5.18
C LYS A 5 18.81 7.70 4.12
N PRO A 6 17.51 7.77 4.46
CA PRO A 6 16.46 7.76 3.44
C PRO A 6 16.76 8.85 2.42
N ARG A 7 16.83 8.49 1.14
CA ARG A 7 17.06 9.46 0.08
C ARG A 7 15.85 10.38 0.04
N LYS A 8 16.07 11.68 0.25
CA LYS A 8 15.06 12.68 -0.06
C LYS A 8 14.99 12.77 -1.57
N ALA A 9 13.83 12.48 -2.15
CA ALA A 9 13.65 12.74 -3.58
C ALA A 9 13.84 14.25 -3.81
N ALA A 10 14.60 14.63 -4.83
CA ALA A 10 14.64 16.03 -5.25
C ALA A 10 13.26 16.36 -5.81
N GLY A 11 12.47 17.10 -5.04
CA GLY A 11 11.15 17.52 -5.46
C GLY A 11 11.22 18.37 -6.72
N VAL A 12 10.29 18.18 -7.66
CA VAL A 12 10.25 18.97 -8.90
C VAL A 12 9.70 20.38 -8.71
N ALA A 13 9.27 20.75 -7.50
CA ALA A 13 8.73 22.08 -7.17
C ALA A 13 9.79 23.21 -7.18
N GLY A 14 10.88 23.07 -7.92
CA GLY A 14 11.95 24.06 -8.05
C GLY A 14 11.38 25.41 -8.50
N LYS A 15 11.42 26.38 -7.58
CA LYS A 15 10.93 27.77 -7.63
C LYS A 15 9.47 27.93 -8.08
N VAL A 16 8.77 28.73 -7.28
CA VAL A 16 7.34 29.11 -7.38
C VAL A 16 7.09 30.01 -8.60
N GLU A 17 7.65 29.70 -9.76
CA GLU A 17 7.45 30.46 -10.99
C GLU A 17 6.22 29.90 -11.72
N GLY A 18 5.08 30.60 -11.60
CA GLY A 18 3.81 30.25 -12.26
C GLY A 18 2.60 29.98 -11.36
N LEU A 19 2.74 30.07 -10.02
CA LEU A 19 1.60 29.96 -9.08
C LEU A 19 0.79 31.26 -8.93
N ALA A 20 1.27 32.38 -9.48
CA ALA A 20 0.71 33.72 -9.24
C ALA A 20 -0.63 34.00 -9.94
N ASP A 21 -1.03 33.20 -10.93
CA ASP A 21 -2.21 33.48 -11.78
C ASP A 21 -3.39 32.54 -11.52
N LEU A 22 -3.52 31.99 -10.30
CA LEU A 22 -4.68 31.15 -9.98
C LEU A 22 -5.91 32.03 -9.70
N PRO A 23 -7.08 31.71 -10.30
CA PRO A 23 -8.29 32.45 -10.02
C PRO A 23 -8.68 32.30 -8.55
N GLU A 24 -9.09 33.38 -7.93
CA GLU A 24 -9.57 33.34 -6.55
C GLU A 24 -10.97 32.71 -6.50
N PRO A 25 -11.19 31.62 -5.73
CA PRO A 25 -12.48 30.95 -5.67
C PRO A 25 -13.49 31.78 -4.87
N ALA A 26 -14.78 31.59 -5.14
CA ALA A 26 -15.82 32.14 -4.28
C ALA A 26 -15.80 31.43 -2.92
N HIS A 27 -15.70 32.20 -1.84
CA HIS A 27 -15.77 31.65 -0.49
C HIS A 27 -17.20 31.30 -0.10
N PRO A 28 -17.43 30.17 0.58
CA PRO A 28 -18.74 29.86 1.13
C PRO A 28 -19.06 30.84 2.26
N GLU A 29 -20.30 31.32 2.29
CA GLU A 29 -20.80 32.14 3.39
C GLU A 29 -21.06 31.29 4.63
N ILE A 30 -20.79 31.85 5.81
CA ILE A 30 -21.09 31.19 7.08
C ILE A 30 -22.51 31.57 7.51
N HIS A 31 -23.46 30.65 7.37
CA HIS A 31 -24.80 30.77 7.93
C HIS A 31 -24.87 30.07 9.30
N GLY A 32 -24.67 30.86 10.36
CA GLY A 32 -24.50 30.36 11.73
C GLY A 32 -23.13 29.73 11.92
N THR A 33 -22.95 28.51 11.43
CA THR A 33 -21.70 27.76 11.63
C THR A 33 -21.32 26.93 10.41
N TYR A 34 -20.03 26.90 10.09
CA TYR A 34 -19.44 26.08 9.04
C TYR A 34 -18.65 24.93 9.66
N GLY A 35 -19.02 23.69 9.34
CA GLY A 35 -18.38 22.49 9.90
C GLY A 35 -17.30 21.93 8.99
N VAL A 36 -16.07 21.81 9.50
CA VAL A 36 -14.99 21.10 8.81
C VAL A 36 -14.62 19.85 9.60
N ILE A 37 -14.47 18.72 8.92
CA ILE A 37 -13.90 17.51 9.52
C ILE A 37 -12.63 17.15 8.77
N VAL A 38 -11.50 17.16 9.49
CA VAL A 38 -10.22 16.65 8.98
C VAL A 38 -10.03 15.25 9.51
N THR A 39 -9.73 14.30 8.64
CA THR A 39 -9.60 12.88 9.01
C THR A 39 -8.27 12.34 8.52
N GLY A 40 -7.71 11.38 9.23
CA GLY A 40 -6.49 10.73 8.79
C GLY A 40 -5.98 9.69 9.76
N VAL A 41 -4.79 9.18 9.46
CA VAL A 41 -4.05 8.31 10.35
C VAL A 41 -3.22 9.13 11.34
N GLY A 42 -3.11 8.68 12.58
CA GLY A 42 -2.29 9.33 13.61
C GLY A 42 -0.84 9.54 13.18
N GLY A 43 -0.31 10.73 13.47
CA GLY A 43 1.05 11.14 13.09
C GLY A 43 1.17 11.78 11.70
N THR A 44 0.06 11.97 10.97
CA THR A 44 0.08 12.60 9.63
C THR A 44 -0.19 14.12 9.63
N GLY A 45 -0.36 14.75 10.80
CA GLY A 45 -0.59 16.20 10.91
C GLY A 45 -2.05 16.65 10.90
N ILE A 46 -3.01 15.75 11.15
CA ILE A 46 -4.46 16.08 11.21
C ILE A 46 -4.77 17.19 12.23
N VAL A 47 -4.21 17.08 13.44
CA VAL A 47 -4.35 18.09 14.50
C VAL A 47 -3.73 19.43 14.07
N THR A 48 -2.60 19.38 13.35
CA THR A 48 -1.92 20.57 12.84
C THR A 48 -2.79 21.35 11.85
N ILE A 49 -3.54 20.65 10.98
CA ILE A 49 -4.50 21.33 10.09
C ILE A 49 -5.58 22.06 10.89
N GLY A 50 -6.11 21.43 11.95
CA GLY A 50 -7.09 22.09 12.84
C GLY A 50 -6.55 23.37 13.45
N ALA A 51 -5.32 23.34 13.97
CA ALA A 51 -4.65 24.52 14.51
C ALA A 51 -4.44 25.63 13.47
N ILE A 52 -4.02 25.27 12.24
CA ILE A 52 -3.80 26.23 11.15
C ILE A 52 -5.12 26.90 10.74
N LEU A 53 -6.19 26.12 10.53
CA LEU A 53 -7.50 26.67 10.15
C LEU A 53 -8.10 27.52 11.29
N GLY A 54 -7.92 27.11 12.55
CA GLY A 54 -8.35 27.90 13.70
C GLY A 54 -7.61 29.23 13.83
N MET A 55 -6.29 29.25 13.62
CA MET A 55 -5.51 30.48 13.61
C MET A 55 -5.88 31.38 12.42
N ALA A 56 -6.09 30.81 11.24
CA ALA A 56 -6.56 31.57 10.07
C ALA A 56 -7.92 32.23 10.34
N ALA A 57 -8.86 31.51 10.96
CA ALA A 57 -10.15 32.10 11.38
C ALA A 57 -9.96 33.23 12.39
N HIS A 58 -9.08 33.05 13.38
CA HIS A 58 -8.77 34.07 14.37
C HIS A 58 -8.20 35.35 13.75
N LEU A 59 -7.29 35.22 12.77
CA LEU A 59 -6.71 36.36 12.04
C LEU A 59 -7.77 37.18 11.27
N GLU A 60 -8.88 36.55 10.88
CA GLU A 60 -10.01 37.20 10.20
C GLU A 60 -11.10 37.70 11.16
N GLY A 61 -10.88 37.60 12.48
CA GLY A 61 -11.89 37.97 13.48
C GLY A 61 -13.09 37.00 13.55
N LYS A 62 -12.99 35.82 12.93
CA LYS A 62 -14.00 34.76 13.01
C LYS A 62 -13.78 33.91 14.26
N ALA A 63 -14.85 33.31 14.75
CA ALA A 63 -14.78 32.36 15.84
C ALA A 63 -14.43 30.95 15.34
N CYS A 64 -13.68 30.21 16.16
CA CYS A 64 -13.33 28.82 15.91
C CYS A 64 -13.53 27.99 17.19
N GLY A 65 -14.19 26.84 17.06
CA GLY A 65 -14.23 25.80 18.07
C GLY A 65 -13.68 24.50 17.47
N MET A 66 -12.76 23.83 18.15
CA MET A 66 -12.16 22.59 17.65
C MET A 66 -12.08 21.50 18.72
N ILE A 67 -12.20 20.24 18.30
CA ILE A 67 -11.95 19.07 19.14
C ILE A 67 -11.28 17.96 18.33
N ASP A 68 -10.14 17.50 18.82
CA ASP A 68 -9.40 16.39 18.25
C ASP A 68 -9.74 15.08 18.96
N MET A 69 -9.98 14.04 18.17
CA MET A 69 -10.27 12.69 18.65
C MET A 69 -9.28 11.71 18.04
N ALA A 70 -8.41 11.15 18.87
CA ALA A 70 -7.52 10.06 18.48
C ALA A 70 -8.16 8.71 18.82
N GLY A 71 -8.06 7.75 17.91
CA GLY A 71 -8.43 6.35 18.15
C GLY A 71 -7.48 5.69 19.15
N LEU A 72 -7.93 4.57 19.75
CA LEU A 72 -7.20 3.83 20.80
C LEU A 72 -5.86 3.22 20.32
N ALA A 73 -5.62 3.13 19.01
CA ALA A 73 -4.41 2.53 18.47
C ALA A 73 -3.23 3.51 18.51
N GLN A 74 -2.15 3.10 19.19
CA GLN A 74 -0.94 3.90 19.42
C GLN A 74 -0.18 4.27 18.12
N LYS A 75 -0.32 3.48 17.06
CA LYS A 75 0.16 3.77 15.69
C LYS A 75 -0.87 3.27 14.68
N GLY A 76 -1.12 4.04 13.62
CA GLY A 76 -2.07 3.64 12.58
C GLY A 76 -3.55 3.81 12.96
N GLY A 77 -3.85 4.44 14.10
CA GLY A 77 -5.21 4.72 14.55
C GLY A 77 -5.86 5.87 13.79
N ALA A 78 -7.18 5.80 13.64
CA ALA A 78 -7.98 6.86 13.06
C ALA A 78 -7.95 8.13 13.94
N VAL A 79 -7.69 9.28 13.35
CA VAL A 79 -7.72 10.60 13.98
C VAL A 79 -8.71 11.49 13.26
N TYR A 80 -9.48 12.24 14.03
CA TYR A 80 -10.49 13.17 13.55
C TYR A 80 -10.26 14.52 14.21
N SER A 81 -10.20 15.60 13.45
CA SER A 81 -10.29 16.97 13.94
C SER A 81 -11.63 17.54 13.50
N HIS A 82 -12.50 17.82 14.47
CA HIS A 82 -13.76 18.53 14.22
C HIS A 82 -13.52 20.02 14.43
N ILE A 83 -13.86 20.83 13.44
CA ILE A 83 -13.64 22.28 13.45
C ILE A 83 -14.98 22.96 13.12
N ARG A 84 -15.32 23.98 13.89
CA ARG A 84 -16.52 24.79 13.74
C ARG A 84 -16.08 26.23 13.57
N LEU A 85 -16.39 26.82 12.42
CA LEU A 85 -16.13 28.22 12.13
C LEU A 85 -17.44 29.00 12.23
N ALA A 86 -17.40 30.19 12.79
CA ALA A 86 -18.55 31.09 12.88
C ALA A 86 -18.13 32.55 12.71
N ASN A 87 -19.08 33.42 12.33
CA ASN A 87 -18.80 34.85 12.29
C ASN A 87 -18.63 35.43 13.70
N LYS A 88 -19.35 34.89 14.70
CA LYS A 88 -19.25 35.32 16.10
C LYS A 88 -19.08 34.13 17.05
N PRO A 89 -18.40 34.29 18.20
CA PRO A 89 -18.23 33.21 19.18
C PRO A 89 -19.55 32.63 19.68
N GLU A 90 -20.55 33.47 19.89
CA GLU A 90 -21.87 33.06 20.42
C GLU A 90 -22.62 32.06 19.53
N ASP A 91 -22.30 32.03 18.23
CA ASP A 91 -22.91 31.12 17.26
C ASP A 91 -22.40 29.67 17.43
N ILE A 92 -21.27 29.46 18.14
CA ILE A 92 -20.70 28.14 18.40
C ILE A 92 -21.19 27.61 19.75
N THR A 93 -22.31 26.89 19.73
CA THR A 93 -22.87 26.23 20.92
C THR A 93 -22.26 24.85 21.21
N ALA A 94 -21.69 24.20 20.19
CA ALA A 94 -21.01 22.91 20.31
C ALA A 94 -19.83 22.84 19.33
N ILE A 95 -18.67 22.41 19.85
CA ILE A 95 -17.41 22.31 19.08
C ILE A 95 -17.32 21.04 18.24
N ARG A 96 -18.10 20.01 18.56
CA ARG A 96 -18.19 18.79 17.76
C ARG A 96 -19.14 19.01 16.58
N VAL A 97 -18.70 18.67 15.37
CA VAL A 97 -19.58 18.68 14.18
C VAL A 97 -20.67 17.59 14.36
N PRO A 98 -21.96 17.96 14.35
CA PRO A 98 -23.05 17.01 14.53
C PRO A 98 -23.30 16.17 13.26
N ALA A 99 -24.24 15.22 13.35
CA ALA A 99 -24.76 14.53 12.18
C ALA A 99 -25.32 15.55 11.17
N ARG A 100 -25.01 15.37 9.88
CA ARG A 100 -25.33 16.33 8.81
C ARG A 100 -24.86 17.76 9.10
N GLY A 101 -23.77 17.91 9.86
CA GLY A 101 -23.21 19.20 10.25
C GLY A 101 -21.94 19.59 9.50
N ALA A 102 -21.34 18.69 8.72
CA ALA A 102 -20.12 18.96 7.98
C ALA A 102 -20.44 19.64 6.65
N ASP A 103 -19.77 20.75 6.37
CA ASP A 103 -19.76 21.45 5.09
C ASP A 103 -18.56 21.01 4.25
N LEU A 104 -17.43 20.73 4.91
CA LEU A 104 -16.22 20.20 4.28
C LEU A 104 -15.69 18.97 5.02
N VAL A 105 -15.32 17.93 4.27
CA VAL A 105 -14.50 16.83 4.78
C VAL A 105 -13.17 16.78 4.04
N LEU A 106 -12.07 16.89 4.81
CA LEU A 106 -10.71 16.69 4.34
C LEU A 106 -10.24 15.29 4.76
N GLY A 107 -10.27 14.35 3.83
CA GLY A 107 -9.84 12.97 3.98
C GLY A 107 -8.34 12.80 3.76
N GLY A 108 -7.53 12.84 4.81
CA GLY A 108 -6.09 12.51 4.75
C GLY A 108 -5.80 11.04 4.42
N ASP A 109 -6.79 10.16 4.61
CA ASP A 109 -6.80 8.79 4.12
C ASP A 109 -8.23 8.30 3.78
N LEU A 110 -8.31 7.34 2.87
CA LEU A 110 -9.57 6.80 2.37
C LEU A 110 -10.35 5.97 3.40
N VAL A 111 -9.67 5.25 4.29
CA VAL A 111 -10.31 4.33 5.24
C VAL A 111 -11.04 5.11 6.32
N VAL A 112 -10.39 6.10 6.92
CA VAL A 112 -10.97 6.92 7.99
C VAL A 112 -12.09 7.81 7.43
N ALA A 113 -11.89 8.43 6.27
CA ALA A 113 -12.91 9.23 5.60
C ALA A 113 -14.17 8.40 5.25
N GLY A 114 -13.99 7.12 4.88
CA GLY A 114 -15.09 6.20 4.58
C GLY A 114 -15.78 5.59 5.81
N THR A 115 -15.38 5.94 7.03
CA THR A 115 -16.03 5.40 8.24
C THR A 115 -17.44 5.94 8.42
N LYS A 116 -18.33 5.12 8.99
CA LYS A 116 -19.69 5.56 9.36
C LYS A 116 -19.69 6.83 10.21
N LYS A 117 -18.69 7.03 11.08
CA LYS A 117 -18.57 8.22 11.93
C LYS A 117 -18.46 9.51 11.11
N VAL A 118 -17.70 9.49 10.02
CA VAL A 118 -17.53 10.64 9.12
C VAL A 118 -18.72 10.78 8.20
N LEU A 119 -19.16 9.68 7.59
CA LEU A 119 -20.28 9.68 6.64
C LEU A 119 -21.63 10.05 7.29
N THR A 120 -21.78 9.92 8.60
CA THR A 120 -23.00 10.41 9.30
C THR A 120 -22.99 11.93 9.46
N ALA A 121 -21.81 12.57 9.42
CA ALA A 121 -21.66 14.01 9.56
C ALA A 121 -21.84 14.78 8.25
N VAL A 122 -21.69 14.14 7.08
CA VAL A 122 -21.90 14.81 5.79
C VAL A 122 -23.37 15.15 5.54
N LYS A 123 -23.59 16.24 4.82
CA LYS A 123 -24.85 16.73 4.28
C LYS A 123 -25.01 16.22 2.84
N PRO A 124 -25.95 15.29 2.58
CA PRO A 124 -26.17 14.78 1.22
C PRO A 124 -26.44 15.92 0.23
N GLY A 125 -25.71 15.94 -0.88
CA GLY A 125 -25.84 16.95 -1.95
C GLY A 125 -25.25 18.33 -1.64
N ALA A 126 -24.65 18.55 -0.46
CA ALA A 126 -24.19 19.87 -0.03
C ALA A 126 -22.76 19.90 0.55
N SER A 127 -22.31 18.84 1.23
CA SER A 127 -20.92 18.81 1.71
C SER A 127 -19.95 18.68 0.56
N LEU A 128 -18.82 19.39 0.61
CA LEU A 128 -17.66 19.07 -0.21
C LEU A 128 -16.80 18.01 0.48
N VAL A 129 -16.37 16.98 -0.25
CA VAL A 129 -15.53 15.91 0.29
C VAL A 129 -14.29 15.71 -0.58
N VAL A 130 -13.12 16.03 -0.04
CA VAL A 130 -11.82 15.86 -0.72
C VAL A 130 -11.02 14.78 -0.01
N VAL A 131 -10.67 13.69 -0.69
CA VAL A 131 -10.07 12.50 -0.08
C VAL A 131 -8.79 12.09 -0.80
N ASN A 132 -7.73 11.92 -0.01
CA ASN A 132 -6.49 11.30 -0.41
C ASN A 132 -6.68 9.80 -0.64
N THR A 133 -6.45 9.34 -1.86
CA THR A 133 -6.65 7.92 -2.23
C THR A 133 -5.46 7.02 -1.95
N HIS A 134 -4.36 7.59 -1.45
CA HIS A 134 -3.16 6.81 -1.15
C HIS A 134 -3.48 5.70 -0.14
N GLU A 135 -3.17 4.47 -0.51
CA GLU A 135 -3.46 3.30 0.31
C GLU A 135 -2.48 3.21 1.48
N VAL A 136 -2.95 3.62 2.66
CA VAL A 136 -2.24 3.40 3.92
C VAL A 136 -2.87 2.21 4.62
N LEU A 137 -2.08 1.14 4.81
CA LEU A 137 -2.53 -0.04 5.54
C LEU A 137 -2.68 0.30 7.04
N PRO A 138 -3.87 0.14 7.63
CA PRO A 138 -4.09 0.34 9.05
C PRO A 138 -3.30 -0.67 9.90
N GLY A 139 -3.11 -0.39 11.19
CA GLY A 139 -2.40 -1.29 12.10
C GLY A 139 -2.98 -2.71 12.16
N ASP A 140 -4.30 -2.85 11.96
CA ASP A 140 -5.01 -4.13 11.97
C ASP A 140 -4.59 -5.07 10.82
N PHE A 141 -3.98 -4.55 9.75
CA PHE A 141 -3.38 -5.35 8.66
C PHE A 141 -2.40 -6.40 9.21
N THR A 142 -1.66 -6.07 10.28
CA THR A 142 -0.66 -6.97 10.88
C THR A 142 -1.24 -8.28 11.42
N ARG A 143 -2.56 -8.35 11.62
CA ARG A 143 -3.27 -9.52 12.18
C ARG A 143 -4.03 -10.33 11.15
N ASN A 144 -4.25 -9.80 9.95
CA ASN A 144 -5.00 -10.46 8.89
C ASN A 144 -4.13 -10.57 7.63
N ALA A 145 -3.61 -11.77 7.39
CA ALA A 145 -2.74 -12.05 6.25
C ALA A 145 -3.47 -11.97 4.89
N ASP A 146 -4.81 -11.97 4.87
CA ASP A 146 -5.65 -11.83 3.67
C ASP A 146 -6.28 -10.44 3.56
N PHE A 147 -5.85 -9.48 4.39
CA PHE A 147 -6.40 -8.15 4.37
C PHE A 147 -6.11 -7.47 3.02
N SER A 148 -7.18 -7.09 2.34
CA SER A 148 -7.14 -6.18 1.21
C SER A 148 -7.94 -4.94 1.57
N LEU A 149 -7.43 -3.78 1.17
CA LEU A 149 -8.13 -2.52 1.36
C LEU A 149 -9.18 -2.40 0.23
N PRO A 150 -10.49 -2.33 0.54
CA PRO A 150 -11.52 -2.33 -0.49
C PRO A 150 -11.69 -0.92 -1.09
N THR A 151 -10.63 -0.39 -1.73
CA THR A 151 -10.48 0.99 -2.21
C THR A 151 -11.69 1.46 -3.03
N GLU A 152 -12.05 0.72 -4.08
CA GLU A 152 -13.16 1.09 -4.95
C GLU A 152 -14.53 1.04 -4.25
N ARG A 153 -14.69 0.12 -3.29
CA ARG A 153 -15.91 0.07 -2.47
C ARG A 153 -16.00 1.29 -1.55
N LEU A 154 -14.89 1.71 -0.95
CA LEU A 154 -14.84 2.90 -0.10
C LEU A 154 -15.13 4.16 -0.91
N LYS A 155 -14.49 4.32 -2.08
CA LYS A 155 -14.77 5.44 -3.00
C LYS A 155 -16.25 5.53 -3.34
N ARG A 156 -16.85 4.40 -3.77
CA ARG A 156 -18.29 4.34 -4.08
C ARG A 156 -19.16 4.71 -2.89
N THR A 157 -18.79 4.26 -1.68
CA THR A 157 -19.55 4.55 -0.45
C THR A 157 -19.50 6.04 -0.10
N ILE A 158 -18.33 6.66 -0.22
CA ILE A 158 -18.15 8.11 0.00
C ILE A 158 -18.96 8.88 -1.03
N SER A 159 -18.77 8.62 -2.33
CA SER A 159 -19.52 9.30 -3.40
C SER A 159 -21.03 9.14 -3.26
N ALA A 160 -21.53 7.97 -2.84
CA ALA A 160 -22.96 7.76 -2.64
C ALA A 160 -23.54 8.54 -1.44
N SER A 161 -22.71 8.97 -0.50
CA SER A 161 -23.17 9.66 0.73
C SER A 161 -23.40 11.16 0.50
N VAL A 162 -22.70 11.76 -0.46
CA VAL A 162 -22.66 13.22 -0.71
C VAL A 162 -23.01 13.58 -2.16
N GLY A 163 -22.72 12.73 -3.14
CA GLY A 163 -22.83 13.04 -4.57
C GLY A 163 -21.46 12.96 -5.25
N ALA A 164 -21.43 12.53 -6.51
CA ALA A 164 -20.18 12.36 -7.25
C ALA A 164 -19.54 13.72 -7.61
N GLU A 165 -20.37 14.72 -7.89
CA GLU A 165 -20.01 16.11 -8.18
C GLU A 165 -19.37 16.83 -7.00
N ASN A 166 -19.69 16.38 -5.78
CA ASN A 166 -19.21 16.96 -4.53
C ASN A 166 -18.08 16.12 -3.89
N THR A 167 -17.62 15.06 -4.56
CA THR A 167 -16.58 14.15 -4.07
C THR A 167 -15.36 14.18 -4.97
N HIS A 168 -14.22 14.57 -4.42
CA HIS A 168 -12.95 14.66 -5.13
C HIS A 168 -11.93 13.68 -4.55
N PHE A 169 -11.44 12.77 -5.40
CA PHE A 169 -10.41 11.81 -5.07
C PHE A 169 -9.07 12.23 -5.67
N ILE A 170 -8.02 12.31 -4.85
CA ILE A 170 -6.70 12.75 -5.29
C ILE A 170 -5.57 11.95 -4.64
N GLU A 171 -4.52 11.63 -5.37
CA GLU A 171 -3.30 11.01 -4.82
C GLU A 171 -2.39 12.06 -4.16
N ALA A 172 -2.89 12.74 -3.12
CA ALA A 172 -2.17 13.84 -2.46
C ALA A 172 -0.81 13.42 -1.91
N THR A 173 -0.69 12.21 -1.33
CA THR A 173 0.60 11.66 -0.87
C THR A 173 1.62 11.57 -2.00
N ARG A 174 1.21 11.05 -3.16
CA ARG A 174 2.07 10.86 -4.33
C ARG A 174 2.52 12.21 -4.88
N LEU A 175 1.58 13.14 -5.01
CA LEU A 175 1.84 14.49 -5.53
C LEU A 175 2.78 15.25 -4.60
N ALA A 176 2.53 15.23 -3.28
CA ALA A 176 3.44 15.82 -2.31
C ALA A 176 4.84 15.20 -2.37
N THR A 177 4.92 13.87 -2.46
CA THR A 177 6.21 13.17 -2.57
C THR A 177 6.97 13.57 -3.83
N ALA A 178 6.29 13.69 -4.97
CA ALA A 178 6.93 14.10 -6.22
C ALA A 178 7.35 15.58 -6.21
N LEU A 179 6.52 16.46 -5.65
CA LEU A 179 6.77 17.89 -5.62
C LEU A 179 7.82 18.30 -4.60
N PHE A 180 7.83 17.68 -3.42
CA PHE A 180 8.62 18.11 -2.26
C PHE A 180 9.64 17.08 -1.78
N GLY A 181 9.65 15.89 -2.37
CA GLY A 181 10.50 14.79 -1.90
C GLY A 181 10.05 14.15 -0.59
N SER A 182 8.84 14.50 -0.13
CA SER A 182 8.29 14.09 1.16
C SER A 182 6.77 14.07 1.11
N SER A 183 6.15 13.12 1.79
CA SER A 183 4.69 13.07 1.95
C SER A 183 4.15 13.96 3.08
N LEU A 184 5.04 14.55 3.90
CA LEU A 184 4.65 15.37 5.06
C LEU A 184 3.63 16.47 4.74
N PRO A 185 3.78 17.26 3.65
CA PRO A 185 2.85 18.36 3.39
C PRO A 185 1.56 17.94 2.69
N GLN A 186 1.25 16.63 2.57
CA GLN A 186 0.06 16.13 1.86
C GLN A 186 -1.26 16.72 2.38
N ASN A 187 -1.37 16.95 3.70
CA ASN A 187 -2.62 17.44 4.29
C ASN A 187 -2.79 18.94 4.07
N ILE A 188 -1.68 19.70 4.01
CA ILE A 188 -1.70 21.11 3.59
C ILE A 188 -2.02 21.21 2.09
N PHE A 189 -1.51 20.28 1.28
CA PHE A 189 -1.89 20.16 -0.12
C PHE A 189 -3.40 19.91 -0.28
N LEU A 190 -4.00 19.03 0.54
CA LEU A 190 -5.47 18.84 0.54
C LEU A 190 -6.22 20.11 0.94
N VAL A 191 -5.73 20.88 1.91
CA VAL A 191 -6.31 22.17 2.29
C VAL A 191 -6.31 23.13 1.09
N GLY A 192 -5.18 23.24 0.37
CA GLY A 192 -5.10 24.05 -0.85
C GLY A 192 -6.03 23.58 -1.96
N TYR A 193 -6.17 22.27 -2.13
CA TYR A 193 -7.08 21.69 -3.12
C TYR A 193 -8.54 22.04 -2.79
N ALA A 194 -8.97 21.83 -1.55
CA ALA A 194 -10.32 22.16 -1.10
C ALA A 194 -10.58 23.67 -1.12
N TYR A 195 -9.57 24.49 -0.80
CA TYR A 195 -9.65 25.94 -0.90
C TYR A 195 -10.05 26.36 -2.31
N GLN A 196 -9.33 25.88 -3.32
CA GLN A 196 -9.56 26.26 -4.72
C GLN A 196 -10.91 25.79 -5.26
N LEU A 197 -11.52 24.77 -4.65
CA LEU A 197 -12.88 24.33 -4.94
C LEU A 197 -13.96 25.18 -4.24
N GLY A 198 -13.60 26.21 -3.48
CA GLY A 198 -14.55 27.01 -2.69
C GLY A 198 -15.00 26.30 -1.41
N GLY A 199 -14.21 25.37 -0.88
CA GLY A 199 -14.57 24.57 0.29
C GLY A 199 -14.28 25.21 1.65
N LEU A 200 -13.63 26.38 1.70
CA LEU A 200 -13.20 27.01 2.95
C LEU A 200 -13.67 28.47 3.04
N PRO A 201 -14.37 28.86 4.13
CA PRO A 201 -14.81 30.22 4.37
C PRO A 201 -13.70 31.07 4.99
N LEU A 202 -12.47 30.97 4.48
CA LEU A 202 -11.27 31.65 4.95
C LEU A 202 -10.47 32.11 3.73
N SER A 203 -9.74 33.21 3.83
CA SER A 203 -8.85 33.73 2.79
C SER A 203 -7.53 32.97 2.72
N ALA A 204 -6.92 32.95 1.54
CA ALA A 204 -5.59 32.38 1.31
C ALA A 204 -4.53 33.11 2.14
N GLU A 205 -4.66 34.43 2.29
CA GLU A 205 -3.76 35.25 3.09
C GLU A 205 -3.74 34.78 4.56
N ALA A 206 -4.92 34.59 5.16
CA ALA A 206 -5.02 34.13 6.54
C ALA A 206 -4.46 32.72 6.73
N ILE A 207 -4.70 31.80 5.78
CA ILE A 207 -4.15 30.43 5.82
C ILE A 207 -2.62 30.47 5.68
N LEU A 208 -2.09 31.22 4.71
CA LEU A 208 -0.64 31.35 4.51
C LEU A 208 0.06 31.98 5.71
N LYS A 209 -0.59 32.97 6.36
CA LYS A 209 -0.08 33.58 7.59
C LYS A 209 -0.17 32.64 8.78
N ALA A 210 -1.23 31.85 8.90
CA ALA A 210 -1.34 30.81 9.93
C ALA A 210 -0.26 29.72 9.78
N ILE A 211 0.09 29.34 8.54
CA ILE A 211 1.23 28.44 8.26
C ILE A 211 2.55 29.08 8.72
N GLU A 212 2.75 30.37 8.46
CA GLU A 212 3.94 31.10 8.91
C GLU A 212 4.04 31.12 10.44
N LEU A 213 2.94 31.42 11.13
CA LEU A 213 2.87 31.44 12.60
C LEU A 213 3.04 30.06 13.23
N ASN A 214 2.66 28.98 12.54
CA ASN A 214 2.91 27.63 13.00
C ASN A 214 4.41 27.29 13.06
N GLY A 215 5.24 27.91 12.21
CA GLY A 215 6.71 27.82 12.26
C GLY A 215 7.32 26.54 11.71
N GLU A 216 6.54 25.48 11.47
CA GLU A 216 7.04 24.19 10.98
C GLU A 216 7.12 24.17 9.45
N ALA A 217 8.34 23.99 8.92
CA ALA A 217 8.62 23.85 7.49
C ALA A 217 7.87 24.85 6.59
N VAL A 218 7.79 26.12 7.03
CA VAL A 218 6.91 27.17 6.49
C VAL A 218 6.92 27.24 4.97
N ALA A 219 8.08 27.37 4.34
CA ALA A 219 8.20 27.48 2.89
C ALA A 219 7.63 26.26 2.14
N MET A 220 7.84 25.05 2.68
CA MET A 220 7.30 23.81 2.10
C MET A 220 5.78 23.76 2.23
N ASN A 221 5.24 24.12 3.40
CA ASN A 221 3.80 24.11 3.65
C ASN A 221 3.06 25.19 2.85
N GLN A 222 3.61 26.40 2.75
CA GLN A 222 3.05 27.45 1.88
C GLN A 222 3.06 27.02 0.41
N SER A 223 4.17 26.44 -0.05
CA SER A 223 4.25 25.89 -1.41
C SER A 223 3.25 24.76 -1.62
N ALA A 224 3.07 23.85 -0.66
CA ALA A 224 2.11 22.77 -0.73
C ALA A 224 0.66 23.25 -0.80
N PHE A 225 0.30 24.28 -0.05
CA PHE A 225 -1.01 24.92 -0.15
C PHE A 225 -1.25 25.44 -1.58
N GLN A 226 -0.28 26.17 -2.14
CA GLN A 226 -0.40 26.73 -3.49
C GLN A 226 -0.44 25.63 -4.57
N TRP A 227 0.38 24.58 -4.44
CA TRP A 227 0.32 23.43 -5.33
C TRP A 227 -0.99 22.64 -5.22
N GLY A 228 -1.56 22.57 -4.01
CA GLY A 228 -2.90 22.03 -3.79
C GLY A 228 -3.95 22.82 -4.58
N ARG A 229 -3.88 24.16 -4.52
CA ARG A 229 -4.75 25.02 -5.33
C ARG A 229 -4.57 24.77 -6.83
N ARG A 230 -3.32 24.75 -7.31
CA ARG A 230 -3.03 24.46 -8.73
C ARG A 230 -3.58 23.11 -9.16
N ALA A 231 -3.49 22.09 -8.31
CA ALA A 231 -3.98 20.76 -8.61
C ALA A 231 -5.50 20.69 -8.83
N ALA A 232 -6.26 21.57 -8.19
CA ALA A 232 -7.70 21.70 -8.40
C ALA A 232 -8.03 22.55 -9.64
N ALA A 233 -7.30 23.65 -9.87
CA ALA A 233 -7.54 24.56 -10.98
C ALA A 233 -7.07 24.02 -12.35
N ASP A 234 -5.92 23.33 -12.37
CA ASP A 234 -5.31 22.76 -13.57
C ASP A 234 -4.64 21.40 -13.28
N PRO A 235 -5.44 20.32 -13.18
CA PRO A 235 -4.93 18.98 -12.95
C PRO A 235 -4.00 18.48 -14.07
N ALA A 236 -4.21 18.96 -15.31
CA ALA A 236 -3.48 18.50 -16.49
C ALA A 236 -2.03 18.99 -16.48
N ALA A 237 -1.80 20.27 -16.16
CA ALA A 237 -0.44 20.79 -16.02
C ALA A 237 0.35 20.10 -14.90
N LEU A 238 -0.32 19.81 -13.77
CA LEU A 238 0.33 19.09 -12.68
C LEU A 238 0.70 17.65 -13.08
N ALA A 239 -0.18 16.96 -13.80
CA ALA A 239 0.11 15.63 -14.32
C ALA A 239 1.30 15.62 -15.31
N ALA A 240 1.39 16.64 -16.17
CA ALA A 240 2.52 16.81 -17.09
C ALA A 240 3.85 17.03 -16.36
N MET A 241 3.86 17.80 -15.26
CA MET A 241 5.06 18.08 -14.47
C MET A 241 5.55 16.91 -13.61
N VAL A 242 4.62 16.23 -12.92
CA VAL A 242 4.96 15.11 -12.02
C VAL A 242 5.29 13.83 -12.82
N GLY A 243 4.92 13.78 -14.10
CA GLY A 243 5.02 12.61 -14.95
C GLY A 243 4.00 11.53 -14.58
N PRO A 244 3.84 10.51 -15.43
CA PRO A 244 3.00 9.36 -15.10
C PRO A 244 3.49 8.73 -13.80
N GLN A 245 2.55 8.22 -13.00
CA GLN A 245 2.85 7.36 -11.85
C GLN A 245 3.91 6.37 -12.30
N GLN A 246 5.12 6.42 -11.68
CA GLN A 246 6.26 5.58 -12.05
C GLN A 246 5.72 4.23 -12.46
N ALA A 247 5.83 3.92 -13.77
CA ALA A 247 5.28 2.70 -14.32
C ALA A 247 5.72 1.60 -13.38
N SER A 248 4.75 0.96 -12.73
CA SER A 248 5.02 -0.10 -11.79
C SER A 248 5.96 -1.02 -12.54
N SER A 249 7.20 -1.23 -12.05
CA SER A 249 8.12 -2.16 -12.72
C SER A 249 7.34 -3.41 -13.10
N ASP A 250 7.64 -4.08 -14.22
CA ASP A 250 6.79 -5.19 -14.71
C ASP A 250 6.42 -6.21 -13.60
N ALA A 251 7.29 -6.36 -12.59
CA ALA A 251 7.08 -7.08 -11.33
C ALA A 251 5.86 -6.66 -10.46
N ARG A 252 5.30 -5.47 -10.64
CA ARG A 252 4.16 -4.90 -9.90
C ARG A 252 2.89 -4.81 -10.74
N ARG A 253 2.98 -5.11 -12.05
CA ARG A 253 1.81 -5.20 -12.93
C ARG A 253 1.13 -6.55 -12.70
N LEU A 254 -0.16 -6.53 -12.32
CA LEU A 254 -0.95 -7.76 -12.27
C LEU A 254 -1.13 -8.31 -13.68
N SER A 255 -1.05 -9.63 -13.84
CA SER A 255 -1.35 -10.27 -15.11
C SER A 255 -2.83 -10.11 -15.45
N GLU A 256 -3.11 -9.81 -16.71
CA GLU A 256 -4.48 -9.51 -17.18
C GLU A 256 -5.20 -10.75 -17.75
N SER A 257 -4.44 -11.81 -18.06
CA SER A 257 -4.98 -13.06 -18.60
C SER A 257 -4.32 -14.31 -17.99
N LEU A 258 -4.98 -15.44 -18.14
CA LEU A 258 -4.45 -16.75 -17.70
C LEU A 258 -3.18 -17.11 -18.48
N GLU A 259 -3.13 -16.82 -19.78
CA GLU A 259 -1.96 -17.04 -20.62
C GLU A 259 -0.76 -16.24 -20.10
N GLU A 260 -0.98 -14.98 -19.73
CA GLU A 260 0.07 -14.12 -19.19
C GLU A 260 0.55 -14.61 -17.81
N ILE A 261 -0.39 -15.07 -16.97
CA ILE A 261 -0.09 -15.70 -15.69
C ILE A 261 0.86 -16.90 -15.88
N ILE A 262 0.52 -17.79 -16.83
CA ILE A 262 1.30 -19.01 -17.10
C ILE A 262 2.68 -18.64 -17.66
N ALA A 263 2.74 -17.76 -18.67
CA ALA A 263 3.99 -17.36 -19.31
C ALA A 263 4.98 -16.73 -18.31
N ARG A 264 4.51 -15.82 -17.45
CA ARG A 264 5.35 -15.19 -16.42
C ARG A 264 5.87 -16.18 -15.39
N ARG A 265 5.07 -17.19 -15.02
CA ARG A 265 5.47 -18.24 -14.09
C ARG A 265 6.47 -19.22 -14.70
N ILE A 266 6.33 -19.57 -15.99
CA ILE A 266 7.34 -20.34 -16.73
C ILE A 266 8.67 -19.59 -16.76
N ALA A 267 8.66 -18.30 -17.10
CA ALA A 267 9.87 -17.47 -17.11
C ALA A 267 10.51 -17.39 -15.71
N SER A 268 9.69 -17.22 -14.68
CA SER A 268 10.14 -17.19 -13.28
C SER A 268 10.76 -18.52 -12.83
N LEU A 269 10.14 -19.65 -13.14
CA LEU A 269 10.67 -20.99 -12.82
C LEU A 269 11.93 -21.32 -13.63
N THR A 270 12.04 -20.78 -14.84
CA THR A 270 13.25 -20.88 -15.67
C THR A 270 14.41 -20.13 -15.04
N ALA A 271 14.16 -18.91 -14.55
CA ALA A 271 15.14 -18.13 -13.80
C ALA A 271 15.50 -18.79 -12.45
N TYR A 272 14.49 -19.33 -11.76
CA TYR A 272 14.61 -20.04 -10.48
C TYR A 272 15.53 -21.26 -10.59
N GLN A 273 15.28 -22.15 -11.56
CA GLN A 273 16.07 -23.37 -11.78
C GLN A 273 16.64 -23.38 -13.21
N ASN A 274 15.84 -23.78 -14.20
CA ASN A 274 16.21 -23.91 -15.61
C ASN A 274 14.97 -24.08 -16.51
N ALA A 275 15.18 -24.08 -17.83
CA ALA A 275 14.10 -24.18 -18.82
C ALA A 275 13.24 -25.45 -18.67
N ALA A 276 13.85 -26.60 -18.35
CA ALA A 276 13.12 -27.84 -18.13
C ALA A 276 12.17 -27.76 -16.92
N TYR A 277 12.56 -27.05 -15.86
CA TYR A 277 11.71 -26.84 -14.68
C TYR A 277 10.50 -25.93 -15.00
N GLY A 278 10.72 -24.90 -15.82
CA GLY A 278 9.63 -24.07 -16.34
C GLY A 278 8.70 -24.85 -17.27
N ALA A 279 9.23 -25.71 -18.13
CA ALA A 279 8.45 -26.56 -19.03
C ALA A 279 7.58 -27.55 -18.27
N ARG A 280 8.11 -28.23 -17.23
CA ARG A 280 7.32 -29.13 -16.35
C ARG A 280 6.08 -28.45 -15.78
N TYR A 281 6.23 -27.21 -15.30
CA TYR A 281 5.09 -26.42 -14.82
C TYR A 281 4.07 -26.16 -15.94
N GLY A 282 4.54 -25.70 -17.11
CA GLY A 282 3.69 -25.42 -18.26
C GLY A 282 2.90 -26.64 -18.73
N GLU A 283 3.55 -27.81 -18.81
CA GLU A 283 2.94 -29.08 -19.22
C GLU A 283 1.83 -29.52 -18.25
N LEU A 284 2.08 -29.43 -16.94
CA LEU A 284 1.09 -29.77 -15.91
C LEU A 284 -0.14 -28.85 -15.97
N VAL A 285 0.09 -27.53 -16.10
CA VAL A 285 -1.02 -26.57 -16.21
C VAL A 285 -1.80 -26.79 -17.51
N ALA A 286 -1.12 -27.03 -18.63
CA ALA A 286 -1.77 -27.31 -19.92
C ALA A 286 -2.63 -28.59 -19.86
N ARG A 287 -2.15 -29.65 -19.18
CA ARG A 287 -2.93 -30.87 -18.95
C ARG A 287 -4.20 -30.61 -18.15
N VAL A 288 -4.13 -29.77 -17.11
CA VAL A 288 -5.31 -29.37 -16.33
C VAL A 288 -6.27 -28.55 -17.18
N GLN A 289 -5.77 -27.60 -17.96
CA GLN A 289 -6.58 -26.76 -18.84
C GLN A 289 -7.37 -27.60 -19.87
N GLN A 290 -6.70 -28.56 -20.51
CA GLN A 290 -7.34 -29.47 -21.46
C GLN A 290 -8.41 -30.34 -20.78
N ALA A 291 -8.11 -30.88 -19.59
CA ALA A 291 -9.06 -31.70 -18.86
C ALA A 291 -10.27 -30.91 -18.33
N GLU A 292 -10.07 -29.68 -17.83
CA GLU A 292 -11.14 -28.78 -17.40
C GLU A 292 -12.08 -28.44 -18.57
N ALA A 293 -11.51 -28.08 -19.72
CA ALA A 293 -12.28 -27.78 -20.93
C ALA A 293 -13.08 -28.99 -21.43
N ALA A 294 -12.49 -30.20 -21.40
CA ALA A 294 -13.13 -31.41 -21.91
C ALA A 294 -14.18 -32.00 -20.95
N LYS A 295 -13.89 -32.03 -19.64
CA LYS A 295 -14.71 -32.77 -18.65
C LYS A 295 -15.67 -31.88 -17.86
N ALA A 296 -15.43 -30.57 -17.81
CA ALA A 296 -16.26 -29.60 -17.10
C ALA A 296 -16.61 -28.37 -17.95
N PRO A 297 -17.23 -28.54 -19.14
CA PRO A 297 -17.51 -27.43 -20.04
C PRO A 297 -18.37 -26.35 -19.37
N GLY A 298 -18.00 -25.09 -19.58
CA GLY A 298 -18.65 -23.92 -18.97
C GLY A 298 -18.32 -23.68 -17.49
N ARG A 299 -17.41 -24.46 -16.89
CA ARG A 299 -16.79 -24.14 -15.60
C ARG A 299 -15.40 -23.54 -15.82
N SER A 300 -14.95 -22.74 -14.85
CA SER A 300 -13.63 -22.10 -14.86
C SER A 300 -13.06 -22.01 -13.44
N GLY A 301 -11.75 -21.83 -13.34
CA GLY A 301 -11.06 -21.56 -12.08
C GLY A 301 -10.16 -22.70 -11.60
N LEU A 302 -10.31 -23.94 -12.10
CA LEU A 302 -9.41 -25.04 -11.73
C LEU A 302 -8.01 -24.79 -12.29
N THR A 303 -7.91 -24.44 -13.58
CA THR A 303 -6.62 -24.13 -14.21
C THR A 303 -5.92 -22.95 -13.53
N GLU A 304 -6.66 -21.91 -13.14
CA GLU A 304 -6.09 -20.76 -12.44
C GLU A 304 -5.59 -21.13 -11.03
N ALA A 305 -6.40 -21.90 -10.28
CA ALA A 305 -6.02 -22.41 -8.96
C ALA A 305 -4.75 -23.26 -9.04
N VAL A 306 -4.66 -24.17 -10.01
CA VAL A 306 -3.46 -25.00 -10.22
C VAL A 306 -2.28 -24.15 -10.65
N ALA A 307 -2.46 -23.24 -11.62
CA ALA A 307 -1.39 -22.37 -12.07
C ALA A 307 -0.78 -21.58 -10.91
N LYS A 308 -1.60 -21.11 -9.96
CA LYS A 308 -1.15 -20.37 -8.78
C LYS A 308 -0.46 -21.27 -7.75
N ASN A 309 -1.09 -22.37 -7.39
CA ASN A 309 -0.66 -23.20 -6.28
C ASN A 309 0.50 -24.13 -6.63
N LEU A 310 0.54 -24.66 -7.87
CA LEU A 310 1.70 -25.40 -8.36
C LEU A 310 2.95 -24.51 -8.39
N PHE A 311 2.83 -23.29 -8.91
CA PHE A 311 3.94 -22.33 -8.91
C PHE A 311 4.42 -22.01 -7.50
N LYS A 312 3.50 -21.77 -6.56
CA LYS A 312 3.83 -21.52 -5.16
C LYS A 312 4.65 -22.66 -4.54
N LEU A 313 4.29 -23.91 -4.83
CA LEU A 313 4.99 -25.09 -4.33
C LEU A 313 6.33 -25.30 -5.03
N MET A 314 6.44 -25.02 -6.33
CA MET A 314 7.67 -25.17 -7.10
C MET A 314 8.70 -24.05 -6.85
N ALA A 315 8.24 -22.84 -6.55
CA ALA A 315 9.08 -21.67 -6.29
C ALA A 315 9.30 -21.43 -4.79
N TYR A 316 9.56 -22.48 -4.02
CA TYR A 316 9.87 -22.34 -2.60
C TYR A 316 11.20 -21.60 -2.40
N LYS A 317 11.25 -20.70 -1.40
CA LYS A 317 12.44 -19.88 -1.13
C LYS A 317 13.48 -20.70 -0.38
N ASP A 318 14.39 -21.27 -1.15
CA ASP A 318 15.59 -21.90 -0.65
C ASP A 318 16.79 -20.98 -0.69
N GLU A 319 17.92 -21.52 -0.23
CA GLU A 319 19.16 -20.79 -0.07
C GLU A 319 19.67 -20.24 -1.42
N TYR A 320 19.49 -21.01 -2.50
CA TYR A 320 19.84 -20.60 -3.85
C TYR A 320 18.96 -19.46 -4.38
N GLU A 321 17.65 -19.53 -4.14
CA GLU A 321 16.71 -18.49 -4.58
C GLU A 321 16.87 -17.20 -3.78
N VAL A 322 17.02 -17.28 -2.46
CA VAL A 322 17.35 -16.12 -1.62
C VAL A 322 18.64 -15.48 -2.12
N ALA A 323 19.67 -16.27 -2.41
CA ALA A 323 20.91 -15.79 -2.96
C ALA A 323 20.72 -15.08 -4.32
N ARG A 324 19.93 -15.66 -5.23
CA ARG A 324 19.61 -15.07 -6.53
C ARG A 324 18.93 -13.70 -6.39
N LEU A 325 17.95 -13.58 -5.50
CA LEU A 325 17.22 -12.33 -5.25
C LEU A 325 18.10 -11.20 -4.66
N PHE A 326 19.18 -11.54 -3.96
CA PHE A 326 20.18 -10.56 -3.52
C PHE A 326 21.22 -10.24 -4.61
N ALA A 327 21.50 -11.19 -5.50
CA ALA A 327 22.57 -11.09 -6.49
C ALA A 327 22.13 -10.57 -7.87
N ASP A 328 20.84 -10.58 -8.19
CA ASP A 328 20.30 -10.16 -9.51
C ASP A 328 20.31 -8.65 -9.76
N GLY A 329 20.76 -7.86 -8.78
CA GLY A 329 20.87 -6.40 -8.86
C GLY A 329 19.59 -5.64 -8.55
N ALA A 330 18.42 -6.30 -8.52
CA ALA A 330 17.15 -5.65 -8.20
C ALA A 330 17.14 -5.14 -6.76
N PHE A 331 17.68 -5.94 -5.81
CA PHE A 331 17.85 -5.50 -4.42
C PHE A 331 18.71 -4.24 -4.31
N GLN A 332 19.87 -4.21 -4.98
CA GLN A 332 20.78 -3.06 -4.92
C GLN A 332 20.16 -1.82 -5.57
N ALA A 333 19.45 -1.99 -6.69
CA ALA A 333 18.71 -0.91 -7.33
C ALA A 333 17.64 -0.33 -6.41
N GLN A 334 16.88 -1.18 -5.71
CA GLN A 334 15.88 -0.75 -4.74
C GLN A 334 16.49 -0.01 -3.55
N VAL A 335 17.61 -0.50 -3.02
CA VAL A 335 18.32 0.16 -1.93
C VAL A 335 18.86 1.52 -2.38
N ASN A 336 19.50 1.59 -3.55
CA ASN A 336 20.03 2.84 -4.10
C ASN A 336 18.93 3.85 -4.45
N ALA A 337 17.73 3.38 -4.80
CA ALA A 337 16.59 4.25 -5.03
C ALA A 337 16.05 4.84 -3.72
N ALA A 338 16.04 4.05 -2.63
CA ALA A 338 15.43 4.44 -1.36
C ALA A 338 16.40 5.12 -0.37
N PHE A 339 17.70 4.89 -0.48
CA PHE A 339 18.69 5.32 0.51
C PHE A 339 19.95 5.90 -0.13
N GLU A 340 20.59 6.81 0.59
CA GLU A 340 21.88 7.43 0.27
C GLU A 340 22.87 7.29 1.45
N GLY A 341 24.15 7.58 1.20
CA GLY A 341 25.24 7.49 2.18
C GLY A 341 26.17 6.29 1.96
N ASP A 342 27.09 6.07 2.91
CA ASP A 342 28.00 4.91 2.91
C ASP A 342 27.27 3.68 3.49
N LEU A 343 26.66 2.90 2.59
CA LEU A 343 25.80 1.79 2.95
C LEU A 343 26.60 0.55 3.36
N LYS A 344 26.47 0.14 4.62
CA LYS A 344 27.04 -1.13 5.12
C LYS A 344 25.95 -2.16 5.38
N PHE A 345 25.99 -3.26 4.63
CA PHE A 345 25.05 -4.36 4.80
C PHE A 345 25.46 -5.30 5.94
N GLU A 346 24.47 -5.70 6.71
CA GLU A 346 24.59 -6.72 7.74
C GLU A 346 23.37 -7.62 7.66
N PHE A 347 23.60 -8.93 7.55
CA PHE A 347 22.57 -9.94 7.35
C PHE A 347 22.41 -10.78 8.61
N HIS A 348 21.15 -10.99 9.02
CA HIS A 348 20.80 -11.87 10.13
C HIS A 348 20.20 -13.15 9.56
N LEU A 349 21.01 -14.20 9.46
CA LEU A 349 20.64 -15.47 8.86
C LEU A 349 20.65 -16.57 9.91
N ALA A 350 19.82 -17.60 9.75
CA ALA A 350 19.91 -18.84 10.51
C ALA A 350 20.27 -19.96 9.54
N PRO A 351 21.56 -20.15 9.19
CA PRO A 351 21.96 -21.15 8.20
C PRO A 351 21.58 -22.54 8.69
N PRO A 352 20.88 -23.37 7.90
CA PRO A 352 20.33 -24.66 8.35
C PRO A 352 21.37 -25.63 8.93
N LEU A 353 22.62 -25.52 8.49
CA LEU A 353 23.71 -26.42 8.89
C LEU A 353 24.51 -25.92 10.11
N PHE A 354 24.40 -24.64 10.46
CA PHE A 354 25.27 -23.99 11.46
C PHE A 354 24.51 -23.31 12.60
N ALA A 355 23.22 -23.00 12.41
CA ALA A 355 22.43 -22.30 13.40
C ALA A 355 22.11 -23.23 14.59
N LYS A 356 22.62 -22.87 15.76
CA LYS A 356 22.25 -23.53 17.02
C LYS A 356 20.79 -23.26 17.33
N VAL A 357 20.07 -24.27 17.79
CA VAL A 357 18.69 -24.11 18.28
C VAL A 357 18.71 -23.41 19.64
N ASP A 358 17.82 -22.44 19.84
CA ASP A 358 17.64 -21.78 21.11
C ASP A 358 16.92 -22.71 22.09
N PRO A 359 17.50 -23.00 23.28
CA PRO A 359 16.85 -23.87 24.27
C PRO A 359 15.53 -23.31 24.82
N ALA A 360 15.34 -21.98 24.82
CA ALA A 360 14.15 -21.35 25.39
C ALA A 360 12.97 -21.32 24.41
N THR A 361 13.24 -21.16 23.11
CA THR A 361 12.17 -21.04 22.09
C THR A 361 12.06 -22.27 21.19
N GLY A 362 13.08 -23.14 21.14
CA GLY A 362 13.15 -24.26 20.21
C GLY A 362 13.43 -23.86 18.76
N GLU A 363 13.78 -22.59 18.51
CA GLU A 363 13.97 -22.04 17.16
C GLU A 363 15.45 -21.80 16.83
N ALA A 364 15.81 -21.87 15.54
CA ALA A 364 17.20 -21.64 15.10
C ALA A 364 17.66 -20.19 15.37
N ARG A 365 18.79 -20.03 16.07
CA ARG A 365 19.36 -18.71 16.39
C ARG A 365 19.89 -18.01 15.15
N LYS A 366 19.52 -16.73 15.01
CA LYS A 366 20.05 -15.87 13.95
C LYS A 366 21.50 -15.48 14.27
N MET A 367 22.37 -15.65 13.28
CA MET A 367 23.77 -15.28 13.28
C MET A 367 23.97 -14.03 12.42
N ARG A 368 24.96 -13.21 12.79
CA ARG A 368 25.30 -11.96 12.11
C ARG A 368 26.37 -12.21 11.05
N PHE A 369 26.09 -11.79 9.82
CA PHE A 369 27.02 -11.86 8.69
C PHE A 369 27.25 -10.46 8.12
N GLY A 370 28.51 -10.11 7.91
CA GLY A 370 28.92 -8.81 7.38
C GLY A 370 28.71 -8.67 5.85
N PRO A 371 29.19 -7.56 5.26
CA PRO A 371 29.00 -7.24 3.84
C PRO A 371 29.52 -8.31 2.86
N TRP A 372 30.50 -9.12 3.26
CA TRP A 372 31.05 -10.21 2.45
C TRP A 372 29.98 -11.21 1.99
N MET A 373 28.88 -11.33 2.74
CA MET A 373 27.76 -12.22 2.42
C MET A 373 27.13 -11.91 1.06
N MET A 374 27.19 -10.66 0.57
CA MET A 374 26.73 -10.34 -0.78
C MET A 374 27.50 -11.12 -1.85
N LYS A 375 28.83 -11.25 -1.70
CA LYS A 375 29.64 -12.09 -2.60
C LYS A 375 29.29 -13.57 -2.41
N GLY A 376 29.01 -13.99 -1.17
CA GLY A 376 28.52 -15.33 -0.86
C GLY A 376 27.22 -15.66 -1.61
N PHE A 377 26.25 -14.76 -1.59
CA PHE A 377 25.00 -14.90 -2.36
C PHE A 377 25.26 -14.95 -3.87
N SER A 378 26.12 -14.09 -4.41
CA SER A 378 26.46 -14.15 -5.85
C SER A 378 27.07 -15.49 -6.27
N THR A 379 27.91 -16.10 -5.42
CA THR A 379 28.46 -17.43 -5.67
C THR A 379 27.39 -18.51 -5.53
N LEU A 380 26.61 -18.47 -4.45
CA LEU A 380 25.58 -19.46 -4.18
C LEU A 380 24.48 -19.47 -5.25
N ALA A 381 24.09 -18.30 -5.77
CA ALA A 381 23.11 -18.17 -6.85
C ALA A 381 23.53 -18.93 -8.12
N LYS A 382 24.84 -18.98 -8.43
CA LYS A 382 25.38 -19.74 -9.58
C LYS A 382 25.33 -21.25 -9.37
N LEU A 383 25.26 -21.70 -8.12
CA LEU A 383 25.20 -23.11 -7.74
C LEU A 383 23.76 -23.67 -7.72
N LYS A 384 22.76 -22.92 -8.20
CA LYS A 384 21.37 -23.39 -8.28
C LYS A 384 21.20 -24.73 -9.02
N GLY A 385 22.12 -25.08 -9.92
CA GLY A 385 22.14 -26.38 -10.61
C GLY A 385 22.35 -27.57 -9.67
N LEU A 386 22.89 -27.36 -8.46
CA LEU A 386 23.03 -28.39 -7.45
C LEU A 386 21.69 -28.75 -6.79
N ARG A 387 20.68 -27.87 -6.86
CA ARG A 387 19.36 -28.07 -6.23
C ARG A 387 18.78 -29.43 -6.61
N GLY A 388 18.41 -30.22 -5.60
CA GLY A 388 17.81 -31.53 -5.78
C GLY A 388 18.77 -32.65 -6.22
N THR A 389 20.06 -32.35 -6.43
CA THR A 389 21.10 -33.35 -6.70
C THR A 389 21.68 -33.91 -5.39
N PRO A 390 22.45 -35.01 -5.41
CA PRO A 390 23.16 -35.50 -4.22
C PRO A 390 24.16 -34.49 -3.63
N PHE A 391 24.60 -33.50 -4.41
CA PHE A 391 25.49 -32.42 -3.98
C PHE A 391 24.76 -31.24 -3.34
N ASP A 392 23.42 -31.29 -3.24
CA ASP A 392 22.60 -30.32 -2.53
C ASP A 392 22.68 -30.55 -1.00
N VAL A 393 23.68 -29.92 -0.37
CA VAL A 393 23.85 -30.02 1.09
C VAL A 393 22.66 -29.47 1.88
N PHE A 394 21.93 -28.49 1.33
CA PHE A 394 20.74 -27.92 1.97
C PHE A 394 19.52 -28.83 1.80
N GLY A 395 19.47 -29.56 0.68
CA GLY A 395 18.43 -30.52 0.34
C GLY A 395 18.23 -31.64 1.35
N TYR A 396 19.23 -31.95 2.19
CA TYR A 396 19.13 -32.98 3.23
C TYR A 396 18.33 -32.55 4.47
N THR A 397 18.07 -31.26 4.64
CA THR A 397 17.28 -30.74 5.76
C THR A 397 15.82 -31.24 5.69
N ALA A 398 15.19 -31.39 6.86
CA ALA A 398 13.78 -31.81 6.94
C ALA A 398 12.86 -30.84 6.18
N GLU A 399 13.13 -29.53 6.26
CA GLU A 399 12.37 -28.51 5.54
C GLU A 399 12.44 -28.71 4.01
N ARG A 400 13.63 -28.87 3.43
CA ARG A 400 13.79 -29.06 1.98
C ARG A 400 13.25 -30.40 1.49
N ARG A 401 13.28 -31.45 2.31
CA ARG A 401 12.62 -32.73 2.00
C ARG A 401 11.09 -32.56 1.95
N THR A 402 10.52 -31.84 2.92
CA THR A 402 9.08 -31.54 2.95
C THR A 402 8.65 -30.69 1.75
N GLU A 403 9.40 -29.66 1.37
CA GLU A 403 9.08 -28.86 0.18
C GLU A 403 9.02 -29.70 -1.10
N ARG A 404 10.04 -30.54 -1.32
CA ARG A 404 10.08 -31.44 -2.48
C ARG A 404 8.94 -32.46 -2.46
N ARG A 405 8.61 -32.98 -1.27
CA ARG A 405 7.48 -33.89 -1.09
C ARG A 405 6.15 -33.20 -1.41
N LEU A 406 5.93 -31.96 -0.97
CA LEU A 406 4.70 -31.22 -1.23
C LEU A 406 4.42 -31.04 -2.74
N ILE A 407 5.47 -30.88 -3.55
CA ILE A 407 5.33 -30.83 -5.02
C ILE A 407 4.81 -32.18 -5.54
N ALA A 408 5.44 -33.29 -5.12
CA ALA A 408 5.04 -34.62 -5.56
C ALA A 408 3.62 -35.01 -5.07
N ASP A 409 3.31 -34.71 -3.80
CA ASP A 409 1.98 -34.94 -3.22
C ASP A 409 0.91 -34.12 -3.96
N TYR A 410 1.24 -32.88 -4.36
CA TYR A 410 0.33 -32.04 -5.15
C TYR A 410 0.14 -32.58 -6.57
N GLU A 411 1.19 -33.03 -7.25
CA GLU A 411 1.08 -33.66 -8.58
C GLU A 411 0.20 -34.92 -8.53
N ALA A 412 0.39 -35.77 -7.52
CA ALA A 412 -0.45 -36.96 -7.32
C ALA A 412 -1.92 -36.59 -7.00
N LEU A 413 -2.15 -35.51 -6.25
CA LEU A 413 -3.49 -34.95 -6.05
C LEU A 413 -4.09 -34.51 -7.39
N LEU A 414 -3.34 -33.79 -8.23
CA LEU A 414 -3.83 -33.37 -9.55
C LEU A 414 -4.20 -34.58 -10.41
N ASP A 415 -3.39 -35.64 -10.43
CA ASP A 415 -3.72 -36.88 -11.15
C ASP A 415 -5.07 -37.46 -10.69
N THR A 416 -5.30 -37.50 -9.38
CA THR A 416 -6.55 -37.97 -8.77
C THR A 416 -7.74 -37.08 -9.14
N LEU A 417 -7.57 -35.75 -9.05
CA LEU A 417 -8.59 -34.78 -9.41
C LEU A 417 -8.97 -34.88 -10.89
N LEU A 418 -7.98 -34.99 -11.78
CA LEU A 418 -8.20 -35.08 -13.22
C LEU A 418 -8.86 -36.40 -13.64
N ALA A 419 -8.58 -37.50 -12.93
CA ALA A 419 -9.25 -38.77 -13.15
C ALA A 419 -10.77 -38.67 -12.82
N GLY A 420 -11.12 -38.05 -11.69
CA GLY A 420 -12.50 -37.91 -11.20
C GLY A 420 -13.22 -36.62 -11.59
N LEU A 421 -12.66 -35.81 -12.49
CA LEU A 421 -13.22 -34.51 -12.85
C LEU A 421 -14.52 -34.66 -13.65
N THR A 422 -15.58 -34.05 -13.16
CA THR A 422 -16.88 -33.87 -13.82
C THR A 422 -17.38 -32.45 -13.57
N ARG A 423 -18.49 -32.04 -14.20
CA ARG A 423 -19.11 -30.73 -13.92
C ARG A 423 -19.51 -30.55 -12.46
N ASP A 424 -19.89 -31.64 -11.77
CA ASP A 424 -20.38 -31.59 -10.39
C ASP A 424 -19.22 -31.63 -9.38
N SER A 425 -18.15 -32.36 -9.68
CA SER A 425 -16.95 -32.42 -8.82
C SER A 425 -16.01 -31.22 -9.02
N HIS A 426 -16.24 -30.37 -10.02
CA HIS A 426 -15.38 -29.23 -10.37
C HIS A 426 -15.14 -28.28 -9.19
N ALA A 427 -16.18 -27.88 -8.46
CA ALA A 427 -16.03 -26.98 -7.31
C ALA A 427 -15.15 -27.58 -6.20
N THR A 428 -15.30 -28.88 -5.95
CA THR A 428 -14.46 -29.62 -5.00
C THR A 428 -13.02 -29.71 -5.50
N ALA A 429 -12.81 -29.96 -6.80
CA ALA A 429 -11.48 -29.99 -7.39
C ALA A 429 -10.76 -28.64 -7.25
N VAL A 430 -11.47 -27.52 -7.48
CA VAL A 430 -10.93 -26.17 -7.25
C VAL A 430 -10.54 -25.97 -5.78
N ALA A 431 -11.42 -26.34 -4.85
CA ALA A 431 -11.15 -26.20 -3.42
C ALA A 431 -9.92 -27.01 -2.96
N LEU A 432 -9.79 -28.25 -3.45
CA LEU A 432 -8.64 -29.11 -3.16
C LEU A 432 -7.35 -28.57 -3.80
N ALA A 433 -7.41 -28.12 -5.06
CA ALA A 433 -6.28 -27.51 -5.75
C ALA A 433 -5.79 -26.21 -5.07
N SER A 434 -6.65 -25.54 -4.31
CA SER A 434 -6.36 -24.31 -3.56
C SER A 434 -5.85 -24.53 -2.13
N ILE A 435 -5.76 -25.77 -1.62
CA ILE A 435 -5.23 -26.05 -0.28
C ILE A 435 -3.84 -25.42 -0.03
N PRO A 436 -2.88 -25.46 -0.98
CA PRO A 436 -1.56 -24.87 -0.76
C PRO A 436 -1.57 -23.36 -0.43
N GLU A 437 -2.66 -22.64 -0.68
CA GLU A 437 -2.82 -21.25 -0.25
C GLU A 437 -2.70 -21.07 1.26
N LYS A 438 -3.10 -22.09 2.03
CA LYS A 438 -3.03 -22.10 3.51
C LYS A 438 -1.61 -22.28 4.05
N ILE A 439 -0.69 -22.81 3.25
CA ILE A 439 0.71 -23.02 3.65
C ILE A 439 1.46 -21.68 3.53
N ARG A 440 1.71 -20.99 4.65
CA ARG A 440 2.32 -19.65 4.67
C ARG A 440 3.60 -19.58 5.50
N GLY A 441 4.42 -18.57 5.23
CA GLY A 441 5.66 -18.32 5.96
C GLY A 441 6.81 -19.26 5.57
N TYR A 442 7.83 -19.31 6.44
CA TYR A 442 9.06 -20.09 6.27
C TYR A 442 9.44 -20.74 7.61
N GLY A 443 10.25 -21.81 7.59
CA GLY A 443 10.72 -22.49 8.79
C GLY A 443 9.56 -22.90 9.72
N HIS A 444 9.64 -22.51 10.99
CA HIS A 444 8.65 -22.90 12.01
C HIS A 444 7.24 -22.35 11.73
N VAL A 445 7.10 -21.19 11.06
CA VAL A 445 5.77 -20.64 10.70
C VAL A 445 5.09 -21.56 9.69
N LYS A 446 5.84 -22.01 8.67
CA LYS A 446 5.34 -22.95 7.68
C LYS A 446 5.02 -24.31 8.30
N ALA A 447 5.87 -24.79 9.22
CA ALA A 447 5.62 -26.04 9.94
C ALA A 447 4.28 -26.02 10.71
N ARG A 448 3.94 -24.89 11.36
CA ARG A 448 2.64 -24.73 12.04
C ARG A 448 1.47 -24.80 11.06
N HIS A 449 1.59 -24.17 9.89
CA HIS A 449 0.56 -24.23 8.83
C HIS A 449 0.44 -25.58 8.13
N LEU A 450 1.49 -26.40 8.16
CA LEU A 450 1.44 -27.77 7.63
C LEU A 450 0.78 -28.74 8.61
N ALA A 451 0.87 -28.46 9.91
CA ALA A 451 0.27 -29.27 10.96
C ALA A 451 -1.22 -28.97 11.21
N ALA A 452 -1.65 -27.73 10.93
CA ALA A 452 -3.04 -27.27 11.02
C ALA A 452 -3.79 -27.54 9.72
#